data_AF-A0A2G9S5U6-F1
#
_entry.id   AF-A0A2G9S5U6-F1
#
_cell.length_a   1.000
_cell.length_b   1.000
_cell.length_c   1.000
_cell.angle_alpha   90.00
_cell.angle_beta   90.00
_cell.angle_gamma   90.00
#
_symmetry.space_group_name_H-M   'P 1'
#
loop_
_entity.id
_entity.type
_entity.pdbx_description
1 polymer ?
#
loop_
_entity_poly.entity_id
_entity_poly.type
_entity_poly.pdbx_seq_one_letter_code
_entity_poly.pdbx_strand_id
1 'polypeptide(L)'
;MYSALGSGLRRPVMHSALDSGMRRPIMLHGALDGGLKRPVMLHSALEGGLKRPVMLHSALDGGLRRPVMHSALDAGGLKRPVMLHSALDGGLRRPVMHSALDSGMRRPIMLHGALVGGLKRPVMLHSALEGGLKRPVMLHSTLDGGLKRPVMLHSALEGGLKRPVMLHSALDAGGLKRPVMLHSALDGGLRRPVMHSALDAGL
;
A
#
# COMPACT_ATOMS: atom_id res chain seq x y z
N MET A 1 -26.21 32.61 -7.36
CA MET A 1 -27.13 32.19 -8.44
C MET A 1 -27.06 30.67 -8.57
N TYR A 2 -28.12 29.97 -8.16
CA TYR A 2 -28.27 28.53 -8.40
C TYR A 2 -28.53 28.31 -9.89
N SER A 3 -27.65 27.58 -10.57
CA SER A 3 -27.92 27.07 -11.92
C SER A 3 -27.91 25.54 -11.86
N ALA A 4 -29.12 24.97 -11.86
CA ALA A 4 -29.34 23.56 -12.11
C ALA A 4 -28.96 23.27 -13.58
N LEU A 5 -27.71 22.88 -13.82
CA LEU A 5 -27.21 22.55 -15.16
C LEU A 5 -27.19 21.04 -15.35
N GLY A 6 -28.27 20.56 -15.98
CA GLY A 6 -28.45 19.19 -16.41
C GLY A 6 -27.40 18.72 -17.44
N SER A 7 -27.12 17.43 -17.37
CA SER A 7 -26.58 16.54 -18.41
C SER A 7 -25.48 17.09 -19.33
N GLY A 8 -24.23 16.76 -19.00
CA GLY A 8 -23.26 16.37 -20.04
C GLY A 8 -22.20 17.38 -20.44
N LEU A 9 -21.71 18.23 -19.53
CA LEU A 9 -20.50 19.02 -19.79
C LEU A 9 -19.32 18.09 -20.07
N ARG A 10 -18.82 18.10 -21.30
CA ARG A 10 -17.79 17.16 -21.76
C ARG A 10 -16.41 17.44 -21.18
N ARG A 11 -16.13 18.70 -20.78
CA ARG A 11 -14.85 19.18 -20.22
C ARG A 11 -14.98 20.51 -19.44
N PRO A 12 -15.78 20.59 -18.35
CA PRO A 12 -15.95 21.86 -17.64
C PRO A 12 -14.71 22.26 -16.81
N VAL A 13 -14.50 23.57 -16.65
CA VAL A 13 -13.67 24.21 -15.63
C VAL A 13 -14.64 24.92 -14.69
N MET A 14 -14.68 24.57 -13.40
CA MET A 14 -15.70 25.10 -12.47
C MET A 14 -15.15 25.46 -11.09
N HIS A 15 -15.75 26.48 -10.51
CA HIS A 15 -15.50 27.02 -9.16
C HIS A 15 -16.84 27.08 -8.40
N SER A 16 -17.39 25.96 -7.95
CA SER A 16 -18.67 25.92 -7.21
C SER A 16 -18.94 24.58 -6.56
N ALA A 17 -19.85 24.56 -5.57
CA ALA A 17 -20.38 23.35 -4.98
C ALA A 17 -21.39 22.65 -5.91
N LEU A 18 -21.32 21.32 -6.01
CA LEU A 18 -22.20 20.51 -6.87
C LEU A 18 -22.64 19.24 -6.15
N ASP A 19 -23.90 18.88 -6.39
CA ASP A 19 -24.58 17.69 -5.87
C ASP A 19 -24.87 16.68 -7.01
N SER A 20 -23.90 16.50 -7.93
CA SER A 20 -24.07 15.56 -9.06
C SER A 20 -22.76 15.06 -9.66
N GLY A 21 -22.80 13.86 -10.26
CA GLY A 21 -21.63 13.23 -10.86
C GLY A 21 -21.23 13.82 -12.23
N MET A 22 -19.93 14.01 -12.46
CA MET A 22 -19.39 14.55 -13.71
C MET A 22 -18.47 13.60 -14.48
N ARG A 23 -18.39 13.81 -15.80
CA ARG A 23 -17.49 13.06 -16.70
C ARG A 23 -16.51 14.00 -17.40
N ARG A 24 -15.21 13.77 -17.15
CA ARG A 24 -14.05 14.47 -17.73
C ARG A 24 -13.93 15.98 -17.41
N PRO A 25 -14.17 16.45 -16.17
CA PRO A 25 -13.84 17.85 -15.81
C PRO A 25 -12.33 18.10 -15.92
N ILE A 26 -11.95 19.30 -16.33
CA ILE A 26 -10.54 19.69 -16.47
C ILE A 26 -10.00 20.17 -15.13
N MET A 27 -10.66 21.15 -14.51
CA MET A 27 -10.23 21.75 -13.25
C MET A 27 -11.45 22.03 -12.37
N LEU A 28 -11.35 21.64 -11.10
CA LEU A 28 -12.39 21.83 -10.10
C LEU A 28 -11.81 22.42 -8.82
N HIS A 29 -12.46 23.48 -8.35
CA HIS A 29 -12.24 24.13 -7.05
C HIS A 29 -13.58 24.23 -6.31
N GLY A 30 -13.70 23.67 -5.11
CA GLY A 30 -14.93 23.75 -4.30
C GLY A 30 -15.18 22.56 -3.38
N ALA A 31 -16.40 22.43 -2.87
CA ALA A 31 -16.88 21.24 -2.17
C ALA A 31 -17.76 20.43 -3.13
N LEU A 32 -17.60 19.11 -3.22
CA LEU A 32 -18.37 18.27 -4.14
C LEU A 32 -19.01 17.12 -3.38
N ASP A 33 -20.31 16.95 -3.55
CA ASP A 33 -21.04 15.74 -3.18
C ASP A 33 -21.37 14.96 -4.46
N GLY A 34 -20.67 13.84 -4.66
CA GLY A 34 -20.90 12.96 -5.81
C GLY A 34 -19.64 12.41 -6.51
N GLY A 35 -19.87 11.53 -7.48
CA GLY A 35 -18.80 10.77 -8.13
C GLY A 35 -18.25 11.40 -9.43
N LEU A 36 -16.92 11.50 -9.56
CA LEU A 36 -16.29 11.98 -10.80
C LEU A 36 -15.59 10.87 -11.60
N LYS A 37 -15.70 10.96 -12.93
CA LYS A 37 -15.01 10.08 -13.87
C LYS A 37 -14.03 10.87 -14.74
N ARG A 38 -12.73 10.58 -14.58
CA ARG A 38 -11.60 11.17 -15.30
C ARG A 38 -11.40 12.68 -15.09
N PRO A 39 -11.43 13.21 -13.85
CA PRO A 39 -10.99 14.59 -13.60
C PRO A 39 -9.48 14.71 -13.89
N VAL A 40 -9.04 15.87 -14.38
CA VAL A 40 -7.60 16.12 -14.62
C VAL A 40 -6.94 16.72 -13.37
N MET A 41 -7.44 17.84 -12.85
CA MET A 41 -6.93 18.49 -11.65
C MET A 41 -8.06 18.80 -10.67
N LEU A 42 -7.86 18.49 -9.39
CA LEU A 42 -8.83 18.71 -8.33
C LEU A 42 -8.16 19.30 -7.07
N HIS A 43 -8.68 20.44 -6.62
CA HIS A 43 -8.31 21.17 -5.41
C HIS A 43 -9.56 21.46 -4.60
N SER A 44 -10.01 20.51 -3.78
CA SER A 44 -11.39 20.53 -3.25
C SER A 44 -11.53 19.74 -1.96
N ALA A 45 -12.67 19.83 -1.29
CA ALA A 45 -13.14 18.79 -0.38
C ALA A 45 -14.19 17.97 -1.13
N LEU A 46 -14.11 16.64 -1.09
CA LEU A 46 -15.05 15.80 -1.83
C LEU A 46 -15.57 14.66 -0.97
N GLU A 47 -16.90 14.56 -0.97
CA GLU A 47 -17.65 13.45 -0.43
C GLU A 47 -18.10 12.57 -1.61
N GLY A 48 -17.51 11.37 -1.74
CA GLY A 48 -17.80 10.47 -2.85
C GLY A 48 -16.58 9.85 -3.58
N GLY A 49 -16.85 9.14 -4.67
CA GLY A 49 -15.86 8.29 -5.35
C GLY A 49 -15.27 8.86 -6.63
N LEU A 50 -13.94 8.82 -6.80
CA LEU A 50 -13.28 9.20 -8.06
C LEU A 50 -12.78 8.00 -8.86
N LYS A 51 -12.97 8.07 -10.19
CA LYS A 51 -12.45 7.07 -11.13
C LYS A 51 -11.51 7.70 -12.14
N ARG A 52 -10.23 7.32 -12.08
CA ARG A 52 -9.14 7.77 -12.94
C ARG A 52 -8.81 9.28 -12.84
N PRO A 53 -8.69 9.87 -11.63
CA PRO A 53 -8.14 11.21 -11.50
C PRO A 53 -6.66 11.23 -11.92
N VAL A 54 -6.18 12.34 -12.48
CA VAL A 54 -4.77 12.49 -12.86
C VAL A 54 -3.97 13.10 -11.72
N MET A 55 -4.32 14.30 -11.24
CA MET A 55 -3.66 15.00 -10.14
C MET A 55 -4.68 15.46 -9.12
N LEU A 56 -4.37 15.27 -7.84
CA LEU A 56 -5.29 15.55 -6.75
C LEU A 56 -4.55 16.07 -5.51
N HIS A 57 -5.04 17.22 -5.02
CA HIS A 57 -4.64 17.86 -3.77
C HIS A 57 -5.93 18.23 -3.02
N SER A 58 -6.44 17.35 -2.17
CA SER A 58 -7.75 17.51 -1.53
C SER A 58 -7.84 16.79 -0.19
N ALA A 59 -8.90 17.06 0.57
CA ALA A 59 -9.41 16.12 1.56
C ALA A 59 -10.51 15.30 0.90
N LEU A 60 -10.43 13.97 0.98
CA LEU A 60 -11.46 13.09 0.41
C LEU A 60 -12.08 12.20 1.48
N ASP A 61 -13.41 12.26 1.53
CA ASP A 61 -14.21 11.25 2.21
C ASP A 61 -14.85 10.33 1.16
N GLY A 62 -14.06 9.34 0.71
CA GLY A 62 -14.51 8.37 -0.28
C GLY A 62 -13.41 7.57 -0.98
N GLY A 63 -13.81 6.68 -1.88
CA GLY A 63 -12.89 5.72 -2.52
C GLY A 63 -12.31 6.20 -3.86
N LEU A 64 -10.99 6.05 -4.04
CA LEU A 64 -10.35 6.32 -5.33
C LEU A 64 -10.02 5.07 -6.12
N ARG A 65 -10.28 5.12 -7.44
CA ARG A 65 -9.93 4.05 -8.37
C ARG A 65 -9.04 4.55 -9.49
N ARG A 66 -7.79 4.07 -9.51
CA ARG A 66 -6.73 4.39 -10.47
C ARG A 66 -6.30 5.87 -10.49
N PRO A 67 -6.01 6.51 -9.35
CA PRO A 67 -5.34 7.81 -9.36
C PRO A 67 -3.92 7.67 -9.92
N VAL A 68 -3.45 8.69 -10.66
CA VAL A 68 -2.07 8.73 -11.17
C VAL A 68 -1.15 9.34 -10.12
N MET A 69 -1.42 10.57 -9.67
CA MET A 69 -0.68 11.25 -8.61
C MET A 69 -1.66 11.75 -7.54
N HIS A 70 -1.30 11.56 -6.28
CA HIS A 70 -2.19 11.86 -5.16
C HIS A 70 -1.40 12.27 -3.91
N SER A 71 -1.73 13.45 -3.38
CA SER A 71 -1.16 14.03 -2.16
C SER A 71 -2.30 14.65 -1.36
N ALA A 72 -2.86 13.86 -0.44
CA ALA A 72 -4.11 14.18 0.23
C ALA A 72 -4.35 13.30 1.46
N LEU A 73 -5.09 13.83 2.44
CA LEU A 73 -5.62 13.09 3.57
C LEU A 73 -6.94 12.43 3.14
N ASP A 74 -6.93 11.10 3.05
CA ASP A 74 -8.11 10.32 2.68
C ASP A 74 -8.58 9.46 3.85
N ALA A 75 -9.87 9.56 4.17
CA ALA A 75 -10.56 8.63 5.07
C ALA A 75 -11.03 7.35 4.34
N GLY A 76 -10.76 7.24 3.03
CA GLY A 76 -11.24 6.16 2.17
C GLY A 76 -10.15 5.25 1.58
N GLY A 77 -10.57 4.15 0.95
CA GLY A 77 -9.67 3.15 0.35
C GLY A 77 -9.24 3.45 -1.09
N LEU A 78 -7.98 3.18 -1.43
CA LEU A 78 -7.45 3.36 -2.79
C LEU A 78 -7.28 2.05 -3.56
N LYS A 79 -7.70 2.04 -4.83
CA LYS A 79 -7.58 0.90 -5.73
C LYS A 79 -6.75 1.24 -6.96
N ARG A 80 -5.58 0.61 -7.07
CA ARG A 80 -4.59 0.76 -8.15
C ARG A 80 -4.01 2.18 -8.30
N PRO A 81 -3.58 2.84 -7.22
CA PRO A 81 -2.82 4.09 -7.33
C PRO A 81 -1.45 3.84 -8.00
N VAL A 82 -0.94 4.84 -8.72
CA VAL A 82 0.35 4.78 -9.43
C VAL A 82 1.46 5.57 -8.71
N MET A 83 1.12 6.63 -7.99
CA MET A 83 2.07 7.39 -7.17
C MET A 83 1.32 8.06 -6.03
N LEU A 84 1.80 7.86 -4.80
CA LEU A 84 1.24 8.43 -3.58
C LEU A 84 2.32 9.14 -2.79
N HIS A 85 1.97 10.29 -2.23
CA HIS A 85 2.79 11.06 -1.29
C HIS A 85 1.88 11.61 -0.19
N SER A 86 1.31 10.74 0.65
CA SER A 86 0.43 11.19 1.72
C SER A 86 0.26 10.19 2.87
N ALA A 87 -0.16 10.70 4.03
CA ALA A 87 -0.74 9.92 5.11
C ALA A 87 -2.18 9.51 4.72
N LEU A 88 -2.51 8.24 4.89
CA LEU A 88 -3.81 7.67 4.50
C LEU A 88 -4.38 6.88 5.67
N ASP A 89 -5.62 7.17 6.05
CA ASP A 89 -6.33 6.45 7.12
C ASP A 89 -7.17 5.28 6.55
N GLY A 90 -6.69 4.67 5.46
CA GLY A 90 -7.46 3.75 4.64
C GLY A 90 -6.64 2.68 3.93
N GLY A 91 -7.29 1.57 3.57
CA GLY A 91 -6.59 0.42 2.96
C GLY A 91 -6.23 0.61 1.49
N LEU A 92 -5.02 0.17 1.09
CA LEU A 92 -4.56 0.20 -0.30
C LEU A 92 -4.72 -1.14 -1.02
N ARG A 93 -5.18 -1.13 -2.27
CA ARG A 93 -5.27 -2.32 -3.12
C ARG A 93 -4.53 -2.16 -4.45
N ARG A 94 -3.49 -2.96 -4.64
CA ARG A 94 -2.60 -2.96 -5.82
C ARG A 94 -1.90 -1.62 -6.12
N PRO A 95 -1.28 -0.95 -5.13
CA PRO A 95 -0.45 0.22 -5.40
C PRO A 95 0.85 -0.16 -6.11
N VAL A 96 1.46 0.84 -6.75
CA VAL A 96 2.78 0.79 -7.40
C VAL A 96 3.57 2.02 -6.92
N MET A 97 4.48 1.89 -5.91
CA MET A 97 5.30 2.96 -5.27
C MET A 97 4.54 4.19 -4.71
N HIS A 98 5.06 5.08 -3.85
CA HIS A 98 6.23 5.26 -2.98
C HIS A 98 5.66 5.87 -1.66
N SER A 99 6.48 6.12 -0.63
CA SER A 99 6.22 6.90 0.60
C SER A 99 5.89 6.13 1.88
N ALA A 100 6.21 6.79 3.01
CA ALA A 100 5.84 6.35 4.34
C ALA A 100 4.32 6.26 4.45
N LEU A 101 3.82 5.13 4.92
CA LEU A 101 2.40 4.86 5.03
C LEU A 101 2.11 4.16 6.36
N ASP A 102 1.03 4.59 6.98
CA ASP A 102 0.48 3.98 8.20
C ASP A 102 -0.85 3.30 7.86
N SER A 103 -0.81 2.26 7.03
CA SER A 103 -2.03 1.54 6.62
C SER A 103 -1.76 0.14 6.05
N GLY A 104 -2.80 -0.70 6.11
CA GLY A 104 -2.76 -2.05 5.56
C GLY A 104 -2.92 -2.09 4.03
N MET A 105 -2.08 -2.89 3.33
CA MET A 105 -2.19 -3.07 1.88
C MET A 105 -2.49 -4.50 1.41
N ARG A 106 -3.15 -4.59 0.25
CA ARG A 106 -3.40 -5.83 -0.47
C ARG A 106 -2.81 -5.80 -1.87
N ARG A 107 -1.92 -6.75 -2.14
CA ARG A 107 -1.25 -6.99 -3.43
C ARG A 107 -0.42 -5.80 -3.95
N PRO A 108 0.38 -5.11 -3.12
CA PRO A 108 1.30 -4.11 -3.64
C PRO A 108 2.32 -4.78 -4.58
N ILE A 109 2.70 -4.09 -5.64
CA ILE A 109 3.65 -4.61 -6.64
C ILE A 109 5.09 -4.30 -6.22
N MET A 110 5.37 -3.04 -5.92
CA MET A 110 6.69 -2.56 -5.54
C MET A 110 6.52 -1.46 -4.50
N LEU A 111 7.25 -1.58 -3.39
CA LEU A 111 7.23 -0.62 -2.28
C LEU A 111 8.66 -0.24 -1.89
N HIS A 112 8.83 1.05 -1.64
CA HIS A 112 10.06 1.69 -1.15
C HIS A 112 9.69 2.69 -0.04
N GLY A 113 10.43 2.66 1.08
CA GLY A 113 10.24 3.55 2.23
C GLY A 113 9.96 2.84 3.55
N ALA A 114 9.56 3.55 4.60
CA ALA A 114 9.13 2.98 5.87
C ALA A 114 7.64 2.64 5.84
N LEU A 115 7.21 1.58 6.51
CA LEU A 115 5.79 1.25 6.62
C LEU A 115 5.43 0.77 8.02
N VAL A 116 4.30 1.26 8.51
CA VAL A 116 3.63 0.74 9.71
C VAL A 116 2.34 0.05 9.26
N GLY A 117 2.18 -1.23 9.60
CA GLY A 117 0.97 -2.00 9.31
C GLY A 117 1.17 -3.31 8.55
N GLY A 118 0.05 -3.88 8.07
CA GLY A 118 0.03 -5.24 7.52
C GLY A 118 -0.07 -5.31 5.99
N LEU A 119 0.79 -6.11 5.34
CA LEU A 119 0.67 -6.36 3.88
C LEU A 119 0.25 -7.80 3.56
N LYS A 120 -0.65 -7.93 2.58
CA LYS A 120 -1.09 -9.21 2.03
C LYS A 120 -0.68 -9.35 0.58
N ARG A 121 0.15 -10.34 0.29
CA ARG A 121 0.69 -10.69 -1.05
C ARG A 121 1.51 -9.57 -1.71
N PRO A 122 2.47 -8.93 -1.01
CA PRO A 122 3.42 -8.05 -1.69
C PRO A 122 4.29 -8.86 -2.66
N VAL A 123 4.65 -8.27 -3.79
CA VAL A 123 5.55 -8.91 -4.77
C VAL A 123 7.00 -8.59 -4.43
N MET A 124 7.35 -7.30 -4.37
CA MET A 124 8.70 -6.83 -4.03
C MET A 124 8.62 -5.72 -2.99
N LEU A 125 9.47 -5.80 -1.96
CA LEU A 125 9.52 -4.85 -0.85
C LEU A 125 10.98 -4.50 -0.54
N HIS A 126 11.29 -3.20 -0.61
CA HIS A 126 12.60 -2.59 -0.32
C HIS A 126 12.41 -1.47 0.71
N SER A 127 12.22 -1.85 1.97
CA SER A 127 11.63 -0.96 2.98
C SER A 127 12.17 -1.24 4.37
N ALA A 128 11.84 -0.40 5.35
CA ALA A 128 11.74 -0.82 6.74
C ALA A 128 10.27 -1.06 7.03
N LEU A 129 9.91 -2.15 7.69
CA LEU A 129 8.52 -2.49 7.97
C LEU A 129 8.35 -2.84 9.44
N GLU A 130 7.38 -2.20 10.08
CA GLU A 130 6.84 -2.58 11.38
C GLU A 130 5.44 -3.18 11.18
N GLY A 131 5.32 -4.49 11.37
CA GLY A 131 4.05 -5.20 11.24
C GLY A 131 4.12 -6.59 10.59
N GLY A 132 3.00 -7.02 9.99
CA GLY A 132 2.81 -8.40 9.56
C GLY A 132 2.70 -8.59 8.04
N LEU A 133 3.44 -9.55 7.48
CA LEU A 133 3.30 -9.95 6.07
C LEU A 133 2.70 -11.34 5.88
N LYS A 134 1.77 -11.42 4.93
CA LYS A 134 1.18 -12.68 4.47
C LYS A 134 1.48 -12.92 3.00
N ARG A 135 2.24 -13.98 2.71
CA ARG A 135 2.63 -14.43 1.37
C ARG A 135 3.46 -13.41 0.56
N PRO A 136 4.53 -12.81 1.12
CA PRO A 136 5.46 -12.02 0.32
C PRO A 136 6.21 -12.93 -0.67
N VAL A 137 6.53 -12.41 -1.86
CA VAL A 137 7.32 -13.14 -2.86
C VAL A 137 8.81 -12.87 -2.63
N MET A 138 9.23 -11.61 -2.70
CA MET A 138 10.62 -11.21 -2.51
C MET A 138 10.68 -10.03 -1.52
N LEU A 139 11.61 -10.11 -0.57
CA LEU A 139 11.73 -9.17 0.52
C LEU A 139 13.20 -8.88 0.79
N HIS A 140 13.56 -7.60 0.68
CA HIS A 140 14.87 -7.01 0.95
C HIS A 140 14.67 -5.84 1.90
N SER A 141 14.50 -6.13 3.18
CA SER A 141 14.14 -5.14 4.20
C SER A 141 14.64 -5.48 5.59
N THR A 142 14.61 -4.51 6.49
CA THR A 142 14.48 -4.79 7.92
C THR A 142 12.99 -4.96 8.24
N LEU A 143 12.66 -5.98 9.02
CA LEU A 143 11.28 -6.23 9.43
C LEU A 143 11.23 -6.49 10.94
N ASP A 144 10.44 -5.69 11.63
CA ASP A 144 9.95 -5.99 12.97
C ASP A 144 8.51 -6.53 12.87
N GLY A 145 8.35 -7.83 13.10
CA GLY A 145 7.06 -8.49 13.19
C GLY A 145 6.96 -9.87 12.54
N GLY A 146 5.75 -10.20 12.07
CA GLY A 146 5.37 -11.58 11.74
C GLY A 146 5.32 -11.90 10.25
N LEU A 147 6.02 -12.97 9.81
CA LEU A 147 5.99 -13.47 8.43
C LEU A 147 5.26 -14.80 8.29
N LYS A 148 4.31 -14.86 7.33
CA LYS A 148 3.61 -16.10 6.97
C LYS A 148 3.75 -16.41 5.48
N ARG A 149 4.37 -17.55 5.17
CA ARG A 149 4.59 -18.09 3.82
C ARG A 149 5.41 -17.18 2.89
N PRO A 150 6.56 -16.64 3.31
CA PRO A 150 7.46 -15.96 2.38
C PRO A 150 8.07 -16.95 1.38
N VAL A 151 8.32 -16.49 0.15
CA VAL A 151 9.01 -17.31 -0.87
C VAL A 151 10.52 -17.11 -0.75
N MET A 152 11.01 -15.87 -0.80
CA MET A 152 12.43 -15.54 -0.70
C MET A 152 12.62 -14.37 0.28
N LEU A 153 13.58 -14.52 1.20
CA LEU A 153 13.92 -13.54 2.24
C LEU A 153 15.43 -13.23 2.21
N HIS A 154 15.78 -11.95 2.10
CA HIS A 154 17.14 -11.42 2.19
C HIS A 154 17.15 -10.23 3.15
N SER A 155 17.13 -10.50 4.46
CA SER A 155 16.75 -9.51 5.47
C SER A 155 17.31 -9.76 6.86
N ALA A 156 17.27 -8.74 7.69
CA ALA A 156 17.19 -8.92 9.14
C ALA A 156 15.71 -8.97 9.53
N LEU A 157 15.32 -10.00 10.29
CA LEU A 157 13.97 -10.13 10.84
C LEU A 157 14.06 -10.18 12.36
N GLU A 158 13.33 -9.30 13.02
CA GLU A 158 12.99 -9.41 14.42
C GLU A 158 11.54 -9.93 14.49
N GLY A 159 11.35 -11.18 14.92
CA GLY A 159 10.01 -11.77 15.06
C GLY A 159 9.79 -13.15 14.44
N GLY A 160 8.52 -13.54 14.38
CA GLY A 160 8.11 -14.93 14.12
C GLY A 160 7.93 -15.26 12.63
N LEU A 161 8.51 -16.39 12.18
CA LEU A 161 8.46 -16.82 10.79
C LEU A 161 7.78 -18.19 10.61
N LYS A 162 6.76 -18.26 9.74
CA LYS A 162 5.98 -19.48 9.48
C LYS A 162 5.98 -19.87 8.00
N ARG A 163 6.47 -21.07 7.70
CA ARG A 163 6.47 -21.73 6.38
C ARG A 163 7.25 -20.97 5.27
N PRO A 164 8.50 -20.55 5.49
CA PRO A 164 9.30 -20.01 4.40
C PRO A 164 9.69 -21.09 3.39
N VAL A 165 9.90 -20.68 2.15
CA VAL A 165 10.49 -21.55 1.12
C VAL A 165 12.02 -21.44 1.15
N MET A 166 12.57 -20.24 1.00
CA MET A 166 14.02 -19.99 1.00
C MET A 166 14.37 -18.81 1.91
N LEU A 167 15.40 -18.99 2.74
CA LEU A 167 15.84 -17.98 3.70
C LEU A 167 17.37 -17.81 3.63
N HIS A 168 17.81 -16.57 3.37
CA HIS A 168 19.19 -16.13 3.38
C HIS A 168 19.27 -14.88 4.26
N SER A 169 19.24 -15.06 5.59
CA SER A 169 18.95 -13.97 6.53
C SER A 169 19.49 -14.28 7.92
N ALA A 170 19.68 -13.26 8.75
CA ALA A 170 19.79 -13.43 10.20
C ALA A 170 18.38 -13.31 10.79
N LEU A 171 17.96 -14.29 11.60
CA LEU A 171 16.70 -14.22 12.33
C LEU A 171 16.99 -14.00 13.80
N ASP A 172 16.47 -12.91 14.33
CA ASP A 172 16.55 -12.57 15.74
C ASP A 172 15.15 -12.69 16.37
N ALA A 173 15.09 -13.28 17.56
CA ALA A 173 13.92 -13.40 18.43
C ALA A 173 12.53 -13.62 17.76
N GLY A 174 12.04 -14.87 17.68
CA GLY A 174 10.60 -15.11 17.39
C GLY A 174 10.23 -16.50 16.88
N GLY A 175 11.23 -17.31 16.57
CA GLY A 175 11.08 -18.73 16.26
C GLY A 175 10.61 -19.02 14.83
N LEU A 176 11.14 -20.11 14.29
CA LEU A 176 10.98 -20.54 12.90
C LEU A 176 10.16 -21.83 12.83
N LYS A 177 9.02 -21.82 12.13
CA LYS A 177 8.15 -22.99 11.98
C LYS A 177 8.03 -23.44 10.53
N ARG A 178 8.39 -24.71 10.25
CA ARG A 178 8.23 -25.39 8.94
C ARG A 178 8.99 -24.76 7.76
N PRO A 179 10.31 -24.46 7.87
CA PRO A 179 11.10 -24.02 6.72
C PRO A 179 11.34 -25.15 5.71
N VAL A 180 11.45 -24.79 4.43
CA VAL A 180 11.86 -25.72 3.36
C VAL A 180 13.38 -25.74 3.20
N MET A 181 14.02 -24.60 2.98
CA MET A 181 15.47 -24.45 2.82
C MET A 181 15.99 -23.24 3.62
N LEU A 182 17.15 -23.41 4.25
CA LEU A 182 17.74 -22.43 5.17
C LEU A 182 19.26 -22.34 5.01
N HIS A 183 19.77 -21.12 4.80
CA HIS A 183 21.18 -20.74 4.87
C HIS A 183 21.28 -19.47 5.72
N SER A 184 21.43 -19.61 7.05
CA SER A 184 21.11 -18.52 7.98
C SER A 184 21.76 -18.69 9.34
N ALA A 185 22.10 -17.58 9.99
CA ALA A 185 22.34 -17.53 11.44
C ALA A 185 20.98 -17.38 12.14
N LEU A 186 20.72 -18.18 13.18
CA LEU A 186 19.45 -18.22 13.90
C LEU A 186 19.70 -18.04 15.41
N ASP A 187 19.12 -17.00 16.01
CA ASP A 187 19.09 -16.84 17.47
C ASP A 187 17.67 -17.11 18.04
N GLY A 188 17.13 -18.29 17.71
CA GLY A 188 15.76 -18.63 18.13
C GLY A 188 15.32 -20.06 17.82
N GLY A 189 14.16 -20.45 18.37
CA GLY A 189 13.69 -21.83 18.29
C GLY A 189 13.26 -22.27 16.88
N LEU A 190 13.87 -23.34 16.36
CA LEU A 190 13.52 -23.99 15.10
C LEU A 190 12.55 -25.17 15.31
N ARG A 191 11.47 -25.27 14.53
CA ARG A 191 10.51 -26.40 14.59
C ARG A 191 10.13 -26.93 13.20
N ARG A 192 10.34 -28.25 13.01
CA ARG A 192 9.93 -29.06 11.83
C ARG A 192 10.55 -28.60 10.49
N PRO A 193 11.89 -28.50 10.35
CA PRO A 193 12.54 -28.19 9.07
C PRO A 193 12.42 -29.34 8.06
N VAL A 194 12.46 -29.02 6.76
CA VAL A 194 12.61 -30.01 5.68
C VAL A 194 14.09 -30.23 5.33
N MET A 195 14.85 -29.14 5.13
CA MET A 195 16.31 -29.16 4.97
C MET A 195 16.95 -28.04 5.79
N HIS A 196 18.13 -28.29 6.36
CA HIS A 196 18.83 -27.37 7.26
C HIS A 196 20.36 -27.48 7.06
N SER A 197 21.01 -26.37 6.76
CA SER A 197 22.47 -26.19 6.84
C SER A 197 22.73 -24.96 7.72
N ALA A 198 23.19 -25.18 8.95
CA ALA A 198 23.60 -24.11 9.85
C ALA A 198 25.03 -23.68 9.50
N LEU A 199 25.23 -22.36 9.39
CA LEU A 199 26.54 -21.76 9.57
C LEU A 199 26.61 -21.41 11.06
N ASP A 200 27.51 -22.08 11.77
CA ASP A 200 27.79 -21.79 13.18
C ASP A 200 28.36 -20.36 13.25
N ALA A 201 27.61 -19.43 13.83
CA ALA A 201 28.13 -18.09 14.11
C ALA A 201 28.99 -18.20 15.37
N GLY A 202 30.22 -18.66 15.19
CA GLY A 202 31.25 -18.53 16.22
C GLY A 202 31.64 -17.05 16.36
N LEU A 203 31.48 -16.54 17.59
CA LEU A 203 31.88 -15.23 18.14
C LEU A 203 30.94 -14.04 17.88
#